data_AF-A0AAV9KLZ0-F1
#
_entry.id   AF-A0AAV9KLZ0-F1
#
_cell.length_a   1.000
_cell.length_b   1.000
_cell.length_c   1.000
_cell.angle_alpha   90.00
_cell.angle_beta   90.00
_cell.angle_gamma   90.00
#
_symmetry.space_group_name_H-M   'P 1'
#
loop_
_entity.id
_entity.type
_entity.pdbx_description
1 polymer ?
#
loop_
_entity_poly.entity_id
_entity_poly.type
_entity_poly.pdbx_seq_one_letter_code
_entity_poly.pdbx_strand_id
1 'polypeptide(L)'
;MDIVDKNNEDMQIHKEAVTEMMSIAAWCLQGDFTKRPSMSLVVKALEGLVSVETNLDYDFTSLPEVAADNEQSEDTISLMLPSILSGPR
;
A
#
# COMPACT_ATOMS: atom_id res chain seq x y z
N MET A 1 -15.82 4.31 -5.16
CA MET A 1 -15.26 5.14 -6.24
C MET A 1 -15.07 4.27 -7.47
N ASP A 2 -15.21 4.81 -8.68
CA ASP A 2 -14.83 4.08 -9.89
C ASP A 2 -13.33 4.21 -10.10
N ILE A 3 -12.63 3.08 -10.24
CA ILE A 3 -11.18 3.03 -10.44
C ILE A 3 -10.81 3.34 -11.90
N VAL A 4 -11.72 3.03 -12.82
CA VAL A 4 -11.50 3.18 -14.26
C VAL A 4 -12.33 4.35 -14.74
N ASP A 5 -11.64 5.37 -15.27
CA ASP A 5 -12.31 6.55 -15.82
C ASP A 5 -13.17 6.14 -17.03
N LYS A 6 -14.46 6.44 -16.96
CA LYS A 6 -15.41 6.09 -18.02
C LYS A 6 -15.19 6.88 -19.30
N ASN A 7 -14.55 8.04 -19.18
CA ASN A 7 -14.30 8.96 -20.28
C ASN A 7 -12.92 8.75 -20.95
N ASN A 8 -12.11 7.82 -20.42
CA ASN A 8 -10.81 7.50 -20.98
C ASN A 8 -10.88 6.16 -21.75
N GLU A 9 -10.88 6.26 -23.08
CA GLU A 9 -10.99 5.10 -23.97
C GLU A 9 -9.85 4.08 -23.76
N ASP A 10 -8.62 4.54 -23.52
CA ASP A 10 -7.46 3.67 -23.30
C ASP A 10 -7.62 2.85 -22.01
N MET A 11 -8.05 3.52 -20.93
CA MET A 11 -8.34 2.85 -19.66
C MET A 11 -9.51 1.86 -19.77
N GLN A 12 -10.48 2.12 -20.65
CA GLN A 12 -11.60 1.21 -20.89
C GLN A 12 -11.21 0.00 -21.73
N ILE A 13 -10.38 0.19 -22.77
CA ILE A 13 -9.82 -0.90 -23.57
C ILE A 13 -8.95 -1.81 -22.70
N HIS A 14 -8.16 -1.24 -21.79
CA HIS A 14 -7.25 -1.95 -20.90
C HIS A 14 -7.78 -2.10 -19.46
N LYS A 15 -9.11 -2.14 -19.31
CA LYS A 15 -9.80 -2.10 -18.01
C LYS A 15 -9.29 -3.12 -17.00
N GLU A 16 -9.06 -4.36 -17.45
CA GLU A 16 -8.58 -5.45 -16.58
C GLU A 16 -7.20 -5.12 -15.99
N ALA A 17 -6.23 -4.78 -16.84
CA ALA A 17 -4.87 -4.44 -16.42
C ALA A 17 -4.84 -3.20 -15.51
N VAL A 18 -5.66 -2.19 -15.81
CA VAL A 18 -5.80 -1.00 -14.95
C VAL A 18 -6.37 -1.36 -13.58
N THR A 19 -7.39 -2.21 -13.56
CA THR A 19 -8.03 -2.66 -12.30
C THR A 19 -7.05 -3.48 -11.45
N GLU A 20 -6.28 -4.36 -12.08
CA GLU A 20 -5.25 -5.15 -11.41
C GLU A 20 -4.15 -4.25 -10.84
N MET A 21 -3.59 -3.34 -11.63
CA MET A 21 -2.57 -2.41 -11.15
C MET A 21 -3.07 -1.53 -10.00
N MET A 22 -4.32 -1.07 -10.06
CA MET A 22 -4.91 -0.29 -8.98
C MET A 22 -5.15 -1.13 -7.72
N SER A 23 -5.47 -2.42 -7.86
CA SER A 23 -5.58 -3.31 -6.70
C SER A 23 -4.23 -3.49 -6.00
N ILE A 24 -3.13 -3.63 -6.77
CA ILE A 24 -1.77 -3.67 -6.20
C ILE A 24 -1.46 -2.36 -5.47
N ALA A 25 -1.77 -1.22 -6.07
CA ALA A 25 -1.58 0.09 -5.43
C ALA A 25 -2.38 0.19 -4.12
N ALA A 26 -3.64 -0.22 -4.12
CA ALA A 26 -4.49 -0.20 -2.93
C ALA A 26 -3.95 -1.12 -1.82
N TRP A 27 -3.45 -2.30 -2.18
CA TRP A 27 -2.83 -3.22 -1.23
C TRP A 27 -1.60 -2.63 -0.53
N CYS A 28 -0.80 -1.87 -1.26
CA CYS A 28 0.37 -1.19 -0.72
C CYS A 28 0.02 0.06 0.12
N LEU A 29 -1.07 0.75 -0.22
CA LEU A 29 -1.46 2.03 0.38
C LEU A 29 -2.47 1.90 1.53
N GLN A 30 -3.00 0.70 1.79
CA GLN A 30 -4.03 0.47 2.79
C GLN A 30 -3.67 1.05 4.17
N GLY A 31 -4.65 1.64 4.88
CA GLY A 31 -4.44 2.27 6.19
C GLY A 31 -3.95 1.29 7.28
N ASP A 32 -4.46 0.07 7.28
CA ASP A 32 -3.98 -1.00 8.16
C ASP A 32 -2.63 -1.56 7.66
N PHE A 33 -1.55 -1.13 8.31
CA PHE A 33 -0.18 -1.52 7.96
C PHE A 33 0.09 -3.02 8.08
N THR A 34 -0.66 -3.76 8.92
CA THR A 34 -0.42 -5.19 9.14
C THR A 34 -0.82 -6.03 7.93
N LYS A 35 -1.68 -5.49 7.07
CA LYS A 35 -2.15 -6.12 5.84
C LYS A 35 -1.34 -5.70 4.61
N ARG A 36 -0.38 -4.78 4.75
CA ARG A 36 0.45 -4.35 3.63
C ARG A 36 1.39 -5.48 3.21
N PRO A 37 1.51 -5.76 1.91
CA PRO A 37 2.36 -6.82 1.41
C PRO A 37 3.85 -6.48 1.61
N SER A 38 4.68 -7.51 1.75
CA SER A 38 6.13 -7.32 1.62
C SER A 38 6.50 -6.98 0.17
N MET A 39 7.62 -6.28 -0.03
CA MET A 39 8.09 -5.95 -1.39
C MET A 39 8.27 -7.18 -2.29
N SER A 40 8.68 -8.33 -1.73
CA SER A 40 8.77 -9.58 -2.50
C SER A 40 7.41 -10.04 -3.01
N LEU A 41 6.36 -9.86 -2.21
CA LEU A 41 5.00 -10.24 -2.60
C LEU A 41 4.44 -9.30 -3.67
N VAL A 42 4.73 -8.00 -3.56
CA VAL A 42 4.37 -7.00 -4.58
C VAL A 42 5.01 -7.33 -5.94
N VAL A 43 6.31 -7.66 -5.96
CA VAL A 43 6.99 -8.04 -7.21
C VAL A 43 6.37 -9.29 -7.82
N LYS A 44 6.10 -10.31 -7.01
CA LYS A 44 5.42 -11.53 -7.49
C LYS A 44 4.03 -11.23 -8.05
N ALA A 45 3.29 -10.29 -7.46
CA ALA A 45 2.00 -9.86 -8.00
C ALA A 45 2.14 -9.14 -9.34
N LEU A 46 3.12 -8.23 -9.48
CA LEU A 46 3.42 -7.55 -10.74
C LEU A 46 3.90 -8.50 -11.85
N GLU A 47 4.56 -9.60 -11.49
CA GLU A 47 4.97 -10.67 -12.41
C GLU A 47 3.83 -11.65 -12.74
N GLY A 48 2.65 -11.48 -12.15
CA GLY A 48 1.50 -12.38 -12.35
C GLY A 48 1.64 -13.74 -11.65
N LEU A 49 2.57 -13.88 -10.71
CA LEU A 49 2.83 -15.12 -9.97
C LEU A 49 1.91 -15.31 -8.76
N VAL A 50 1.35 -14.21 -8.24
CA VAL A 50 0.47 -14.20 -7.06
C VAL A 50 -0.69 -13.25 -7.31
N SER A 51 -1.91 -13.65 -6.93
CA SER A 51 -3.09 -12.78 -6.99
C SER A 51 -3.09 -11.77 -5.86
N VAL A 52 -3.59 -10.57 -6.15
CA VAL A 52 -3.81 -9.51 -5.15
C VAL A 52 -4.90 -9.93 -4.15
N GLU A 53 -4.78 -9.48 -2.91
CA GLU A 53 -5.79 -9.68 -1.89
C GLU A 53 -7.15 -9.10 -2.32
N THR A 54 -8.24 -9.81 -2.04
CA THR A 54 -9.59 -9.45 -2.51
C THR A 54 -10.35 -8.54 -1.54
N ASN A 55 -9.88 -8.42 -0.30
CA ASN A 55 -10.52 -7.63 0.76
C ASN A 55 -9.74 -6.34 1.03
N LEU A 56 -9.48 -5.57 -0.03
CA LEU A 56 -8.78 -4.30 0.07
C LEU A 56 -9.71 -3.20 0.53
N ASP A 57 -9.23 -2.41 1.47
CA ASP A 57 -9.83 -1.14 1.81
C ASP A 57 -9.30 -0.05 0.87
N TYR A 58 -10.22 0.61 0.16
CA TYR A 58 -9.93 1.71 -0.76
C TYR A 58 -10.10 3.08 -0.09
N ASP A 59 -10.37 3.12 1.22
CA ASP A 59 -10.33 4.34 2.00
C ASP A 59 -8.88 4.71 2.34
N PHE A 60 -8.32 5.60 1.51
CA PHE A 60 -7.01 6.22 1.77
C PHE A 60 -7.12 7.52 2.55
N THR A 61 -8.34 7.95 2.91
CA THR A 61 -8.57 9.23 3.59
C THR A 61 -8.28 9.13 5.08
N SER A 62 -8.42 7.95 5.66
CA SER A 62 -7.93 7.66 7.01
C SER A 62 -6.43 7.42 6.99
N LEU A 63 -5.64 8.48 6.86
CA LEU A 63 -4.31 8.46 7.45
C LEU A 63 -4.52 8.17 8.94
N PRO A 64 -3.87 7.13 9.51
CA PRO A 64 -3.84 7.01 10.95
C PRO A 64 -3.30 8.33 11.48
N GLU A 65 -4.13 9.05 12.22
CA GLU A 65 -3.65 10.18 13.01
C GLU A 65 -2.47 9.63 13.80
N VAL A 66 -1.27 10.16 13.53
CA VAL A 66 -0.19 10.05 14.49
C VAL A 66 -0.73 10.80 15.70
N ALA A 67 -1.36 10.07 16.61
CA ALA A 67 -1.68 10.57 17.92
C ALA A 67 -0.35 11.08 18.48
N ALA A 68 -0.24 12.39 18.61
CA ALA A 68 0.90 13.07 19.18
C ALA A 68 0.84 12.89 20.70
N ASP A 69 0.82 11.64 21.14
CA ASP A 69 0.62 11.30 22.53
C ASP A 69 1.92 10.66 22.98
N ASN A 70 2.65 11.48 23.74
CA ASN A 70 3.74 11.04 24.59
C ASN A 70 3.31 9.83 25.42
N GLU A 71 4.30 9.06 25.87
CA GLU A 71 4.20 7.92 26.80
C GLU A 71 4.11 6.52 26.14
N GLN A 72 5.30 5.98 25.88
CA GLN A 72 5.71 4.61 26.22
C GLN A 72 4.72 3.46 25.90
N SER A 73 4.76 2.96 24.67
CA SER A 73 4.41 1.56 24.37
C SER A 73 5.40 0.99 23.36
N GLU A 74 6.43 0.36 23.91
CA GLU A 74 7.32 -0.55 23.19
C GLU A 74 6.52 -1.79 22.79
N ASP A 75 6.03 -1.85 21.56
CA ASP A 75 5.82 -3.13 20.90
C ASP A 75 5.98 -3.00 19.37
N THR A 76 7.19 -3.37 18.95
CA THR A 76 7.51 -4.03 17.67
C THR A 76 7.09 -3.38 16.35
N ILE A 77 7.21 -2.06 16.25
CA ILE A 77 7.71 -1.47 14.99
C ILE A 77 9.02 -0.82 15.37
N SER A 78 10.11 -1.44 14.92
CA SER A 78 11.44 -0.85 14.99
C SER A 78 11.39 0.49 14.27
N LEU A 79 11.07 1.56 15.01
CA LEU A 79 11.32 2.94 14.62
C LEU A 79 12.84 3.04 14.52
N MET A 80 13.37 2.61 13.37
CA MET A 80 14.76 2.83 13.04
C MET A 80 14.97 4.32 13.10
N LEU A 81 15.60 4.77 14.18
CA LEU A 81 15.89 6.18 14.35
C LEU A 81 16.71 6.61 13.13
N PRO A 82 16.40 7.78 12.53
CA PRO A 82 17.11 8.27 11.34
C PRO A 82 18.63 8.39 11.59
N SER A 83 19.04 8.50 12.86
CA SER A 83 20.43 8.41 13.31
C SER A 83 21.12 7.08 13.02
N ILE A 84 20.40 5.95 12.93
CA ILE A 84 20.97 4.64 12.54
C ILE A 84 21.24 4.58 11.03
N LEU A 85 20.41 5.24 10.23
CA LEU A 85 20.59 5.31 8.76
C LEU A 85 21.65 6.34 8.34
N SER A 86 21.92 7.34 9.19
CA SER A 86 23.00 8.31 9.02
C SER A 86 24.33 7.77 9.56
N GLY A 87 24.72 6.56 9.14
CA GLY A 87 26.04 6.01 9.44
C GLY A 87 27.18 6.94 8.98
N PRO A 88 28.42 6.72 9.47
CA PRO A 88 29.55 7.61 9.17
C PRO A 88 29.80 7.73 7.66
N ARG A 89 30.07 8.96 7.20
CA ARG A 89 30.46 9.25 5.81
C ARG A 89 31.95 9.01 5.59
#